data_AF-D4MPB4-F1
#
_entry.id   AF-D4MPB4-F1
#
_cell.length_a   1.000
_cell.length_b   1.000
_cell.length_c   1.000
_cell.angle_alpha   90.00
_cell.angle_beta   90.00
_cell.angle_gamma   90.00
#
_symmetry.space_group_name_H-M   'P 1'
#
loop_
_entity.id
_entity.type
_entity.pdbx_description
1 polymer ?
#
loop_
_entity_poly.entity_id
_entity_poly.type
_entity_poly.pdbx_seq_one_letter_code
_entity_poly.pdbx_strand_id
1 'polypeptide(L)'
;MDLLIKNARFTDPETGRESAVSAGIKDGKICSLQWEGESREESEGAERTVDAKGAYLLPGMIDFHTHLFTGGSAFGLNGDLLLPSGGHPGC
;
A
#
# COMPACT_ATOMS: atom_id res chain seq x y z
N MET A 1 -0.90 16.37 -6.36
CA MET A 1 -0.90 15.09 -5.63
C MET A 1 0.39 14.39 -6.00
N ASP A 2 1.00 13.61 -5.12
CA ASP A 2 2.38 13.15 -5.37
C ASP A 2 2.36 11.80 -6.09
N LEU A 3 1.50 10.89 -5.64
CA LEU A 3 1.31 9.57 -6.25
C LEU A 3 -0.18 9.25 -6.38
N LEU A 4 -0.56 8.75 -7.56
CA LEU A 4 -1.86 8.14 -7.83
C LEU A 4 -1.68 6.66 -8.17
N ILE A 5 -2.30 5.77 -7.41
CA ILE A 5 -2.38 4.33 -7.69
C ILE A 5 -3.76 4.06 -8.29
N LYS A 6 -3.85 3.55 -9.51
CA LYS A 6 -5.12 3.34 -10.23
C LYS A 6 -5.50 1.88 -10.34
N ASN A 7 -6.81 1.63 -10.37
CA ASN A 7 -7.41 0.34 -10.75
C ASN A 7 -6.93 -0.85 -9.91
N ALA A 8 -6.49 -0.63 -8.67
CA ALA A 8 -6.06 -1.70 -7.79
C ALA A 8 -7.29 -2.45 -7.25
N ARG A 9 -7.13 -3.74 -6.94
CA ARG A 9 -8.16 -4.50 -6.23
C ARG A 9 -8.01 -4.28 -4.73
N PHE A 10 -9.10 -3.96 -4.06
CA PHE A 10 -9.15 -3.90 -2.61
C PHE A 10 -10.16 -4.92 -2.10
N THR A 11 -9.78 -5.64 -1.05
CA THR A 11 -10.63 -6.60 -0.37
C THR A 11 -11.07 -6.00 0.96
N ASP A 12 -12.37 -5.82 1.12
CA ASP A 12 -12.96 -5.47 2.39
C ASP A 12 -12.72 -6.62 3.40
N PRO A 13 -11.96 -6.40 4.49
CA PRO A 13 -11.64 -7.44 5.45
C PRO A 13 -12.85 -7.92 6.26
N GLU A 14 -13.91 -7.11 6.38
CA GLU A 14 -15.13 -7.48 7.10
C GLU A 14 -16.02 -8.39 6.25
N THR A 15 -16.21 -8.02 4.98
CA THR A 15 -17.18 -8.70 4.10
C THR A 15 -16.55 -9.66 3.09
N GLY A 16 -15.23 -9.61 2.91
CA GLY A 16 -14.49 -10.35 1.88
C GLY A 16 -14.77 -9.89 0.45
N ARG A 17 -15.55 -8.82 0.26
CA ARG A 17 -15.91 -8.29 -1.06
C ARG A 17 -14.72 -7.60 -1.69
N GLU A 18 -14.63 -7.73 -3.00
CA GLU A 18 -13.60 -7.08 -3.78
C GLU A 18 -14.19 -6.01 -4.69
N SER A 19 -13.53 -4.87 -4.75
CA SER A 19 -13.87 -3.76 -5.65
C SER A 19 -12.59 -3.13 -6.17
N ALA A 20 -12.65 -2.54 -7.38
CA ALA A 20 -11.54 -1.74 -7.84
C ALA A 20 -11.53 -0.38 -7.12
N VAL A 21 -10.33 0.08 -6.76
CA VAL A 21 -10.10 1.36 -6.08
C VAL A 21 -8.91 2.07 -6.71
N SER A 22 -8.97 3.40 -6.72
CA SER A 22 -7.82 4.26 -7.01
C SER A 22 -7.51 5.10 -5.78
N ALA A 23 -6.25 5.12 -5.35
CA ALA A 23 -5.81 5.79 -4.15
C ALA A 23 -4.86 6.94 -4.47
N GLY A 24 -5.12 8.10 -3.88
CA GLY A 24 -4.28 9.27 -3.98
C GLY A 24 -3.44 9.49 -2.73
N ILE A 25 -2.16 9.81 -2.94
CA ILE A 25 -1.18 10.07 -1.89
C ILE A 25 -0.61 11.48 -2.06
N LYS A 26 -0.59 12.24 -0.98
CA LYS A 26 0.05 13.56 -0.87
C LYS A 26 0.74 13.70 0.48
N ASP A 27 1.99 14.14 0.50
CA ASP A 27 2.82 14.35 1.69
C ASP A 27 2.88 13.09 2.59
N GLY A 28 2.98 11.91 1.96
CA GLY A 28 3.02 10.61 2.64
C GLY A 28 1.69 10.16 3.25
N LYS A 29 0.58 10.86 2.99
CA LYS A 29 -0.76 10.55 3.50
C LYS A 29 -1.72 10.19 2.37
N ILE A 30 -2.66 9.30 2.64
CA ILE A 30 -3.77 9.03 1.73
C ILE A 30 -4.69 10.26 1.74
N CYS A 31 -4.85 10.91 0.60
CA CYS A 31 -5.70 12.10 0.45
C CYS A 31 -7.00 11.84 -0.31
N SER A 32 -7.10 10.71 -1.02
CA SER A 32 -8.33 10.29 -1.70
C SER A 32 -8.39 8.77 -1.90
N LEU A 33 -9.61 8.23 -1.89
CA LEU A 33 -9.95 6.89 -2.33
C LEU A 33 -11.15 7.01 -3.26
N GLN A 34 -11.06 6.46 -4.46
CA GLN A 34 -12.12 6.47 -5.46
C GLN A 34 -12.48 5.04 -5.80
N TRP A 35 -13.70 4.63 -5.46
CA TRP A 35 -14.18 3.27 -5.71
C TRP A 35 -14.78 3.15 -7.11
N GLU A 36 -14.77 1.93 -7.63
CA GLU A 36 -15.45 1.61 -8.87
C GLU A 36 -16.94 1.97 -8.82
N GLY A 37 -17.40 2.75 -9.79
CA GLY A 37 -18.79 3.22 -9.87
C GLY A 37 -19.04 4.58 -9.23
N GLU A 38 -18.08 5.13 -8.47
CA GLU A 38 -18.14 6.52 -8.02
C GLU A 38 -17.73 7.47 -9.15
N SER A 39 -18.30 8.68 -9.18
CA SER A 39 -17.89 9.69 -10.15
C SER A 39 -16.41 10.01 -9.94
N ARG A 40 -15.59 9.75 -10.96
CA ARG A 40 -14.18 10.15 -10.95
C ARG A 40 -14.11 11.67 -10.90
N GLU A 41 -13.83 12.19 -9.72
CA GLU A 41 -13.18 13.48 -9.63
C GLU A 41 -11.82 13.28 -10.27
N GLU A 42 -11.70 13.75 -11.50
CA GLU A 42 -10.53 13.56 -12.34
C GLU A 42 -9.29 13.97 -11.54
N SER A 43 -8.49 12.99 -11.17
CA SER A 43 -7.25 13.17 -10.42
C SER A 43 -6.14 13.63 -11.38
N GLU A 44 -6.46 14.63 -12.21
CA GLU A 44 -5.52 15.30 -13.10
C GLU A 44 -4.50 16.06 -12.25
N GLY A 45 -3.21 15.79 -12.46
CA GLY A 45 -2.12 16.49 -11.75
C GLY A 45 -1.46 15.70 -10.60
N ALA A 46 -1.51 14.37 -10.63
CA ALA A 46 -0.57 13.57 -9.85
C ALA A 46 0.82 13.62 -10.49
N GLU A 47 1.86 13.92 -9.71
CA GLU A 47 3.26 13.96 -10.20
C GLU A 47 3.68 12.59 -10.73
N ARG A 48 3.27 11.52 -10.04
CA ARG A 48 3.48 10.14 -10.47
C ARG A 48 2.17 9.37 -10.49
N THR A 49 1.99 8.54 -11.52
CA THR A 49 0.85 7.62 -11.62
C THR A 49 1.34 6.20 -11.81
N VAL A 50 0.73 5.25 -11.11
CA VAL A 50 0.96 3.80 -11.22
C VAL A 50 -0.37 3.13 -11.55
N ASP A 51 -0.43 2.36 -12.63
CA ASP A 51 -1.57 1.48 -12.93
C ASP A 51 -1.35 0.13 -12.27
N ALA A 52 -2.19 -0.18 -11.28
CA ALA A 52 -2.11 -1.39 -10.47
C ALA A 52 -3.21 -2.40 -10.85
N LYS A 53 -3.72 -2.33 -12.08
CA LYS A 53 -4.72 -3.28 -12.59
C LYS A 53 -4.26 -4.72 -12.41
N GLY A 54 -5.09 -5.52 -11.73
CA GLY A 54 -4.81 -6.92 -11.43
C GLY A 54 -3.95 -7.15 -10.18
N ALA A 55 -3.36 -6.09 -9.61
CA ALA A 55 -2.68 -6.13 -8.33
C ALA A 55 -3.62 -5.74 -7.19
N TYR A 56 -3.22 -6.08 -5.96
CA TYR A 56 -3.94 -5.73 -4.74
C TYR A 56 -3.38 -4.46 -4.10
N LEU A 57 -4.28 -3.59 -3.61
CA LEU A 57 -3.94 -2.50 -2.71
C LEU A 57 -4.20 -2.96 -1.28
N LEU A 58 -3.14 -3.10 -0.50
CA LEU A 58 -3.18 -3.51 0.90
C LEU A 58 -2.48 -2.45 1.75
N PRO A 59 -2.86 -2.28 3.04
CA PRO A 59 -2.00 -1.60 4.00
C PRO A 59 -0.61 -2.24 4.04
N GLY A 60 0.41 -1.45 4.35
CA GLY A 60 1.72 -2.01 4.71
C GLY A 60 1.56 -2.99 5.87
N MET A 61 2.17 -4.17 5.76
CA MET A 61 2.07 -5.21 6.78
C MET A 61 2.88 -4.81 7.99
N ILE A 62 2.27 -4.85 9.18
CA ILE A 62 2.96 -4.53 10.44
C ILE A 62 3.51 -5.83 11.04
N ASP A 63 4.82 -5.89 11.21
CA ASP A 63 5.48 -6.97 11.96
C ASP A 63 5.75 -6.48 13.39
N PHE A 64 5.02 -7.07 14.35
CA PHE A 64 5.13 -6.73 15.77
C PHE A 64 6.36 -7.33 16.46
N HIS A 65 7.09 -8.21 15.78
CA HIS A 65 8.24 -8.87 16.39
C HIS A 65 9.29 -9.29 15.35
N THR A 66 10.17 -8.35 15.01
CA THR A 66 11.30 -8.58 14.12
C THR A 66 12.64 -8.45 14.86
N HIS A 67 13.62 -9.28 14.51
CA HIS A 67 15.03 -9.05 14.82
C HIS A 67 15.75 -8.45 13.60
N LEU A 68 15.90 -7.12 13.53
CA LEU A 68 16.44 -6.42 12.34
C LEU A 68 17.98 -6.41 12.21
N PHE A 69 18.70 -7.03 13.15
CA PHE A 69 20.17 -7.09 13.10
C PHE A 69 20.63 -8.42 12.52
N THR A 70 21.03 -8.40 11.24
CA THR A 70 21.58 -9.56 10.54
C THR A 70 22.83 -10.08 11.27
N GLY A 71 22.81 -11.34 11.71
CA GLY A 71 23.91 -11.95 12.47
C GLY A 71 23.90 -11.66 13.98
N GLY A 72 22.94 -10.88 14.48
CA GLY A 72 22.76 -10.63 15.92
C GLY A 72 22.15 -11.78 16.71
N SER A 73 21.39 -12.62 16.03
CA SER A 73 20.79 -13.84 16.56
C SER A 73 20.57 -14.83 15.41
N ALA A 74 20.18 -16.06 15.74
CA ALA A 74 19.78 -17.06 14.75
C ALA A 74 18.57 -16.63 13.90
N PHE A 75 17.84 -15.59 14.30
CA PHE A 75 16.64 -15.07 13.64
C PHE A 75 16.80 -13.66 13.07
N GLY A 76 18.04 -13.16 12.96
CA GLY A 76 18.31 -11.82 12.44
C GLY A 76 17.99 -11.69 10.95
N LEU A 77 17.13 -10.74 10.59
CA LEU A 77 16.76 -10.40 9.22
C LEU A 77 17.50 -9.15 8.74
N ASN A 78 17.58 -8.98 7.41
CA ASN A 78 18.06 -7.76 6.79
C ASN A 78 16.86 -6.84 6.52
N GLY A 79 16.88 -5.63 7.08
CA GLY A 79 15.80 -4.63 6.92
C GLY A 79 15.57 -4.22 5.46
N ASP A 80 16.61 -4.22 4.63
CA ASP A 80 16.50 -3.91 3.19
C ASP A 80 15.75 -4.99 2.41
N LEU A 81 15.60 -6.19 2.97
CA LEU A 81 14.76 -7.25 2.39
C LEU A 81 13.33 -7.23 2.92
N LEU A 82 13.11 -6.70 4.13
CA LEU A 82 11.80 -6.62 4.75
C LEU A 82 10.93 -5.53 4.12
N LEU A 83 11.48 -4.32 3.95
CA LEU A 83 10.73 -3.17 3.45
C LEU A 83 10.15 -3.37 2.03
N PRO A 84 10.90 -3.92 1.05
CA PRO A 84 10.38 -4.12 -0.31
C PRO A 84 9.29 -5.19 -0.41
N SER A 85 9.19 -6.09 0.59
CA SER A 85 8.10 -7.08 0.66
C SER A 85 6.83 -6.53 1.31
N GLY A 86 6.83 -5.25 1.70
CA GLY A 86 5.70 -4.56 2.31
C GLY A 86 5.67 -4.65 3.84
N GLY A 87 6.65 -5.30 4.46
CA GLY A 87 6.78 -5.41 5.91
C GLY A 87 7.33 -4.14 6.55
N HIS A 88 6.70 -3.69 7.63
CA HIS A 88 7.10 -2.53 8.42
C HIS A 88 7.22 -2.96 9.89
N PRO A 89 8.38 -2.79 10.54
CA PRO A 89 8.51 -3.08 11.97
C PRO A 89 7.57 -2.16 12.76
N GLY A 90 6.70 -2.74 13.58
CA GLY A 90 5.88 -2.02 14.53
C GLY A 90 6.74 -1.51 15.67
N CYS A 91 6.73 -0.20 15.90
CA CYS A 91 7.29 0.41 17.11
C CYS A 91 6.29 0.29 18.28
#